data_AF-A0A0S2LNA7-F1
#
_entry.id   AF-A0A0S2LNA7-F1
#
_cell.length_a   1.000
_cell.length_b   1.000
_cell.length_c   1.000
_cell.angle_alpha   90.00
_cell.angle_beta   90.00
_cell.angle_gamma   90.00
#
_symmetry.space_group_name_H-M   'P 1'
#
loop_
_entity.id
_entity.type
_entity.pdbx_description
1 polymer ?
#
loop_
_entity_poly.entity_id
_entity_poly.type
_entity_poly.pdbx_seq_one_letter_code
_entity_poly.pdbx_strand_id
1 'polypeptide(L)'
;MDDIYMQYIEYLKLKQGTYIKKEQLYRHRILPGHEGGTYNEENVLLITYKEHTLAHYYRFLAYSKLADLKAFILMKGQKEKHIREMTSFIGKLGGKARSKQMKAAKEYFYNVQWQKDFGFKGRGKINVETGHLKRLNDYITENTPQLRSRAGKLGAQACIKKQREEKTNIFDPKVLMQKKGNLKRWGIKINGKRIPYENLSEDFIEYHIYYGTKTEY
;
A
#
# COMPACT_ATOMS: atom_id res chain seq x y z
N MET A 1 -5.04 -51.86 8.61
CA MET A 1 -5.74 -51.82 7.32
C MET A 1 -5.74 -50.36 6.92
N ASP A 2 -4.94 -50.00 5.92
CA ASP A 2 -4.92 -48.61 5.44
C ASP A 2 -6.25 -48.33 4.75
N ASP A 3 -7.01 -47.36 5.25
CA ASP A 3 -8.26 -46.93 4.66
C ASP A 3 -8.05 -46.25 3.29
N ILE A 4 -9.14 -46.03 2.55
CA ILE A 4 -9.08 -45.43 1.20
C ILE A 4 -8.41 -44.04 1.20
N TYR A 5 -8.52 -43.30 2.30
CA TYR A 5 -7.89 -42.00 2.41
C TYR A 5 -6.39 -42.13 2.57
N MET A 6 -5.91 -42.97 3.48
CA MET A 6 -4.48 -43.20 3.68
C MET A 6 -3.80 -43.80 2.44
N GLN A 7 -4.48 -44.70 1.72
CA GLN A 7 -4.00 -45.20 0.42
C GLN A 7 -3.83 -44.07 -0.61
N TYR A 8 -4.79 -43.14 -0.67
CA TYR A 8 -4.71 -41.99 -1.56
C TYR A 8 -3.60 -40.99 -1.14
N ILE A 9 -3.39 -40.81 0.16
CA ILE A 9 -2.30 -40.01 0.70
C ILE A 9 -0.93 -40.58 0.31
N GLU A 10 -0.73 -41.90 0.41
CA GLU A 10 0.50 -42.55 -0.04
C GLU A 10 0.72 -42.42 -1.55
N TYR A 11 -0.34 -42.58 -2.35
CA TYR A 11 -0.30 -42.30 -3.78
C TYR A 11 0.16 -40.86 -4.07
N LEU A 12 -0.39 -39.87 -3.36
CA LEU A 12 -0.03 -38.46 -3.54
C LEU A 12 1.41 -38.16 -3.12
N LYS A 13 1.93 -38.81 -2.07
CA LYS A 13 3.35 -38.69 -1.67
C LYS A 13 4.29 -39.16 -2.77
N LEU A 14 4.02 -40.32 -3.37
CA LEU A 14 4.80 -40.85 -4.49
C LEU A 14 4.77 -39.91 -5.71
N LYS A 15 3.63 -39.25 -5.93
CA LYS A 15 3.44 -38.32 -7.05
C LYS A 15 4.13 -36.97 -6.86
N GLN A 16 4.52 -36.56 -5.65
CA GLN A 16 5.06 -35.22 -5.38
C GLN A 16 6.26 -34.82 -6.24
N GLY A 17 7.12 -35.77 -6.60
CA GLY A 17 8.28 -35.52 -7.47
C GLY A 17 7.95 -35.31 -8.96
N THR A 18 6.69 -35.51 -9.37
CA THR A 18 6.27 -35.48 -10.78
C THR A 18 5.55 -34.19 -11.19
N TYR A 19 5.27 -33.30 -10.24
CA TYR A 19 4.59 -32.04 -10.54
C TYR A 19 5.47 -31.12 -11.38
N ILE A 20 4.88 -30.55 -12.43
CA ILE A 20 5.57 -29.63 -13.33
C ILE A 20 5.68 -28.26 -12.61
N LYS A 21 6.84 -27.59 -12.69
CA LYS A 21 7.09 -26.26 -12.08
C LYS A 21 6.05 -25.17 -12.38
N LYS A 22 5.18 -25.36 -13.38
CA LYS A 22 4.13 -24.41 -13.76
C LYS A 22 2.80 -24.63 -13.01
N GLU A 23 2.62 -25.75 -12.33
CA GLU A 23 1.40 -26.06 -11.60
C GLU A 23 1.43 -25.43 -10.20
N GLN A 24 0.34 -24.75 -9.82
CA GLN A 24 0.21 -24.20 -8.49
C GLN A 24 -0.16 -25.32 -7.52
N LEU A 25 0.66 -25.48 -6.49
CA LEU A 25 0.42 -26.46 -5.44
C LEU A 25 -0.27 -25.80 -4.24
N TYR A 26 -1.13 -26.59 -3.60
CA TYR A 26 -1.92 -26.25 -2.43
C TYR A 26 -1.46 -27.13 -1.27
N ARG A 27 -1.36 -26.52 -0.08
CA ARG A 27 -1.06 -27.25 1.15
C ARG A 27 -2.32 -27.98 1.61
N HIS A 28 -2.25 -29.30 1.65
CA HIS A 28 -3.25 -30.15 2.28
C HIS A 28 -2.67 -30.74 3.57
N ARG A 29 -3.44 -30.74 4.66
CA ARG A 29 -3.02 -31.37 5.91
C ARG A 29 -3.63 -32.77 6.01
N ILE A 30 -2.78 -33.78 6.20
CA ILE A 30 -3.20 -35.19 6.33
C ILE A 30 -4.07 -35.36 7.58
N LEU A 31 -3.73 -34.72 8.69
CA LEU A 31 -4.55 -34.52 9.87
C LEU A 31 -4.94 -33.03 9.97
N PRO A 32 -6.22 -32.64 10.13
CA PRO A 32 -6.66 -31.27 10.12
C PRO A 32 -6.39 -30.62 11.48
N GLY A 33 -6.28 -29.29 11.49
CA GLY A 33 -5.95 -28.56 12.72
C GLY A 33 -6.98 -28.70 13.85
N HIS A 34 -8.26 -28.84 13.52
CA HIS A 34 -9.31 -29.02 14.53
C HIS A 34 -9.26 -30.41 15.19
N GLU A 35 -8.51 -31.36 14.63
CA GLU A 35 -8.24 -32.69 15.20
C GLU A 35 -6.78 -32.78 15.72
N GLY A 36 -6.11 -31.65 15.93
CA GLY A 36 -4.74 -31.60 16.47
C GLY A 36 -3.63 -31.66 15.42
N GLY A 37 -3.96 -31.68 14.12
CA GLY A 37 -2.96 -31.73 13.05
C GLY A 37 -2.17 -30.42 12.87
N THR A 38 -0.84 -30.54 12.87
CA THR A 38 0.11 -29.42 12.75
C THR A 38 0.49 -29.14 11.29
N TYR A 39 1.29 -28.09 11.06
CA TYR A 39 1.84 -27.76 9.74
C TYR A 39 3.24 -28.35 9.50
N ASN A 40 3.59 -29.42 10.22
CA ASN A 40 4.87 -30.10 10.06
C ASN A 40 4.93 -30.81 8.69
N GLU A 41 6.12 -30.97 8.13
CA GLU A 41 6.33 -31.52 6.78
C GLU A 41 5.71 -32.92 6.63
N GLU A 42 5.76 -33.75 7.67
CA GLU A 42 5.17 -35.09 7.67
C GLU A 42 3.64 -35.09 7.55
N ASN A 43 2.98 -34.02 8.02
CA ASN A 43 1.53 -33.89 8.01
C ASN A 43 1.01 -33.02 6.86
N VAL A 44 1.90 -32.48 6.01
CA VAL A 44 1.54 -31.53 4.96
C VAL A 44 1.98 -32.04 3.60
N LEU A 45 1.03 -32.11 2.67
CA LEU A 45 1.30 -32.40 1.27
C LEU A 45 1.14 -31.15 0.41
N LEU A 46 2.00 -31.01 -0.58
CA LEU A 46 1.85 -30.03 -1.65
C LEU A 46 1.27 -30.74 -2.88
N ILE A 47 0.00 -30.48 -3.17
CA ILE A 47 -0.77 -31.18 -4.20
C ILE A 47 -1.59 -30.20 -5.03
N THR A 48 -2.04 -30.62 -6.21
CA THR A 48 -2.87 -29.77 -7.07
C THR A 48 -4.25 -29.52 -6.47
N TYR A 49 -4.95 -28.51 -6.98
CA TYR A 49 -6.31 -28.17 -6.49
C TYR A 49 -7.31 -29.33 -6.61
N LYS A 50 -7.24 -30.08 -7.72
CA LYS A 50 -8.10 -31.25 -7.95
C LYS A 50 -7.80 -32.34 -6.92
N GLU A 51 -6.52 -32.62 -6.69
CA GLU A 51 -6.10 -33.63 -5.72
C GLU A 51 -6.49 -33.25 -4.30
N HIS A 52 -6.38 -31.96 -3.95
CA HIS A 52 -6.82 -31.44 -2.66
C HIS A 52 -8.33 -31.60 -2.46
N THR A 53 -9.12 -31.32 -3.51
CA THR A 53 -10.57 -31.53 -3.49
C THR A 53 -10.91 -33.00 -3.26
N LEU A 54 -10.23 -33.92 -3.97
CA LEU A 54 -10.42 -35.36 -3.81
C LEU A 54 -9.95 -35.87 -2.44
N ALA A 55 -8.88 -35.30 -1.88
CA ALA A 55 -8.40 -35.68 -0.56
C ALA A 55 -9.48 -35.47 0.52
N HIS A 56 -10.19 -34.33 0.48
CA HIS A 56 -11.34 -34.11 1.35
C HIS A 56 -12.49 -35.11 1.10
N TYR A 57 -12.73 -35.48 -0.16
CA TYR A 57 -13.76 -36.47 -0.47
C TYR A 57 -13.41 -37.87 0.06
N TYR A 58 -12.20 -38.37 -0.18
CA TYR A 58 -11.78 -39.68 0.33
C TYR A 58 -11.70 -39.72 1.85
N ARG A 59 -11.27 -38.62 2.46
CA ARG A 59 -11.29 -38.47 3.92
C ARG A 59 -12.71 -38.54 4.49
N PHE A 60 -13.68 -37.90 3.83
CA PHE A 60 -15.08 -38.02 4.19
C PHE A 60 -15.57 -39.47 4.03
N LEU A 61 -15.21 -40.18 2.96
CA LEU A 61 -15.58 -41.58 2.78
C LEU A 61 -14.97 -42.49 3.87
N ALA A 62 -13.74 -42.23 4.29
CA ALA A 62 -13.06 -43.01 5.33
C ALA A 62 -13.61 -42.76 6.74
N TYR A 63 -13.88 -41.49 7.09
CA TYR A 63 -14.15 -41.10 8.48
C TYR A 63 -15.54 -40.48 8.71
N SER A 64 -16.35 -40.33 7.67
CA SER A 64 -17.70 -39.74 7.70
C SER A 64 -17.78 -38.35 8.36
N LYS A 65 -16.71 -37.56 8.28
CA LYS A 65 -16.64 -36.23 8.89
C LYS A 65 -17.32 -35.18 8.00
N LEU A 66 -18.40 -34.56 8.50
CA LEU A 66 -19.15 -33.54 7.76
C LEU A 66 -18.30 -32.32 7.37
N ALA A 67 -17.26 -31.99 8.13
CA ALA A 67 -16.35 -30.89 7.80
C ALA A 67 -15.65 -31.13 6.45
N ASP A 68 -15.23 -32.38 6.18
CA ASP A 68 -14.58 -32.76 4.94
C ASP A 68 -15.56 -32.79 3.76
N LEU A 69 -16.81 -33.22 3.98
CA LEU A 69 -17.85 -33.11 2.97
C LEU A 69 -18.13 -31.65 2.60
N LYS A 70 -18.22 -30.75 3.59
CA LYS A 70 -18.40 -29.32 3.36
C LYS A 70 -17.24 -28.72 2.58
N ALA A 71 -16.00 -29.08 2.91
CA ALA A 71 -14.82 -28.66 2.18
C ALA A 71 -14.86 -29.15 0.72
N PHE A 72 -15.18 -30.43 0.51
CA PHE A 72 -15.35 -30.98 -0.85
C PHE A 72 -16.43 -30.24 -1.65
N ILE A 73 -17.62 -30.02 -1.09
CA ILE A 73 -18.71 -29.30 -1.77
C ILE A 73 -18.29 -27.87 -2.12
N LEU A 74 -17.63 -27.17 -1.19
CA LEU A 74 -17.14 -25.81 -1.43
C LEU A 74 -16.13 -25.77 -2.58
N MET A 75 -15.30 -26.80 -2.70
CA MET A 75 -14.24 -26.86 -3.71
C MET A 75 -14.72 -27.41 -5.07
N LYS A 76 -15.70 -28.31 -5.05
CA LYS A 76 -16.21 -28.99 -6.24
C LYS A 76 -16.81 -27.99 -7.23
N GLY A 77 -16.37 -28.06 -8.48
CA GLY A 77 -16.88 -27.22 -9.57
C GLY A 77 -16.29 -25.81 -9.64
N GLN A 78 -15.41 -25.44 -8.71
CA GLN A 78 -14.69 -24.17 -8.78
C GLN A 78 -13.50 -24.28 -9.75
N LYS A 79 -13.35 -23.28 -10.62
CA LYS A 79 -12.15 -23.12 -11.47
C LYS A 79 -11.06 -22.42 -10.68
N GLU A 80 -9.83 -22.92 -10.78
CA GLU A 80 -8.66 -22.43 -10.03
C GLU A 80 -8.45 -20.91 -10.13
N LYS A 81 -8.65 -20.33 -11.32
CA LYS A 81 -8.57 -18.89 -11.55
C LYS A 81 -9.58 -18.09 -10.71
N HIS A 82 -10.83 -18.55 -10.62
CA HIS A 82 -11.87 -17.86 -9.85
C HIS A 82 -11.60 -17.91 -8.35
N ILE A 83 -10.99 -19.00 -7.87
CA ILE A 83 -10.58 -19.12 -6.46
C ILE A 83 -9.51 -18.12 -6.14
N ARG A 84 -8.51 -17.96 -7.00
CA ARG A 84 -7.44 -16.97 -6.78
C ARG A 84 -8.00 -15.56 -6.64
N GLU A 85 -8.92 -15.18 -7.54
CA GLU A 85 -9.57 -13.87 -7.52
C GLU A 85 -10.41 -13.71 -6.25
N MET A 86 -11.21 -14.73 -5.90
CA MET A 86 -12.04 -14.76 -4.70
C MET A 86 -11.22 -14.70 -3.40
N THR A 87 -10.16 -15.50 -3.27
CA THR A 87 -9.27 -15.49 -2.09
C THR A 87 -8.56 -14.15 -1.97
N SER A 88 -8.09 -13.55 -3.07
CA SER A 88 -7.51 -12.21 -3.05
C SER A 88 -8.54 -11.17 -2.58
N PHE A 89 -9.77 -11.25 -3.09
CA PHE A 89 -10.85 -10.34 -2.72
C PHE A 89 -11.26 -10.49 -1.24
N ILE A 90 -11.48 -11.71 -0.77
CA ILE A 90 -11.80 -12.02 0.63
C ILE A 90 -10.66 -11.57 1.55
N GLY A 91 -9.40 -11.83 1.18
CA GLY A 91 -8.24 -11.37 1.94
C GLY A 91 -8.20 -9.85 2.08
N LYS A 92 -8.53 -9.10 1.01
CA LYS A 92 -8.65 -7.63 1.06
C LYS A 92 -9.79 -7.18 1.98
N LEU A 93 -10.95 -7.82 1.91
CA LEU A 93 -12.09 -7.48 2.77
C LEU A 93 -11.79 -7.77 4.25
N GLY A 94 -11.30 -8.97 4.55
CA GLY A 94 -10.94 -9.37 5.91
C GLY A 94 -9.82 -8.50 6.49
N GLY A 95 -8.79 -8.20 5.69
CA GLY A 95 -7.73 -7.28 6.08
C GLY A 95 -8.24 -5.88 6.42
N LYS A 96 -9.14 -5.32 5.62
CA LYS A 96 -9.77 -4.02 5.90
C LYS A 96 -10.60 -4.04 7.17
N ALA A 97 -11.43 -5.07 7.36
CA ALA A 97 -12.26 -5.20 8.56
C ALA A 97 -11.40 -5.31 9.82
N ARG A 98 -10.36 -6.16 9.80
CA ARG A 98 -9.43 -6.33 10.92
C ARG A 98 -8.63 -5.06 11.21
N SER A 99 -8.16 -4.37 10.16
CA SER A 99 -7.47 -3.08 10.29
C SER A 99 -8.38 -2.03 10.96
N LYS A 100 -9.67 -1.97 10.60
CA LYS A 100 -10.63 -1.06 11.24
C LYS A 100 -10.82 -1.38 12.72
N GLN A 101 -10.93 -2.65 13.09
CA GLN A 101 -11.01 -3.10 14.48
C GLN A 101 -9.75 -2.73 15.27
N MET A 102 -8.56 -3.06 14.76
CA MET A 102 -7.28 -2.75 15.41
C MET A 102 -7.07 -1.25 15.57
N LYS A 103 -7.53 -0.44 14.61
CA LYS A 103 -7.48 1.03 14.70
C LYS A 103 -8.39 1.56 15.81
N ALA A 104 -9.60 1.02 15.93
CA ALA A 104 -10.52 1.40 17.00
C ALA A 104 -9.99 1.00 18.38
N ALA A 105 -9.38 -0.19 18.48
CA ALA A 105 -8.78 -0.71 19.70
C ALA A 105 -7.39 -0.10 20.03
N LYS A 106 -6.82 0.70 19.12
CA LYS A 106 -5.45 1.26 19.22
C LYS A 106 -4.39 0.18 19.50
N GLU A 107 -4.48 -0.94 18.79
CA GLU A 107 -3.55 -2.06 18.88
C GLU A 107 -2.48 -2.02 17.77
N TYR A 108 -1.36 -2.72 17.98
CA TYR A 108 -0.28 -2.90 17.01
C TYR A 108 0.18 -1.58 16.37
N PHE A 109 0.16 -1.50 15.03
CA PHE A 109 0.55 -0.31 14.29
C PHE A 109 -0.24 0.96 14.70
N TYR A 110 -1.42 0.86 15.31
CA TYR A 110 -2.19 2.01 15.78
C TYR A 110 -1.88 2.40 17.24
N ASN A 111 -1.02 1.64 17.90
CA ASN A 111 -0.51 1.91 19.24
C ASN A 111 0.82 2.68 19.16
N VAL A 112 0.94 3.79 19.89
CA VAL A 112 2.16 4.63 19.88
C VAL A 112 3.37 3.88 20.46
N GLN A 113 3.18 3.09 21.52
CA GLN A 113 4.28 2.34 22.13
C GLN A 113 4.77 1.24 21.18
N TRP A 114 3.84 0.50 20.57
CA TRP A 114 4.19 -0.50 19.55
C TRP A 114 4.91 0.13 18.35
N GLN A 115 4.50 1.31 17.87
CA GLN A 115 5.22 2.04 16.83
C GLN A 115 6.64 2.44 17.26
N LYS A 116 6.83 2.80 18.53
CA LYS A 116 8.17 3.09 19.06
C LYS A 116 9.05 1.85 19.14
N ASP A 117 8.47 0.70 19.47
CA ASP A 117 9.22 -0.54 19.72
C ASP A 117 9.50 -1.30 18.41
N PHE A 118 8.52 -1.35 17.51
CA PHE A 118 8.54 -2.15 16.29
C PHE A 118 8.48 -1.32 15.00
N GLY A 119 8.20 -0.02 15.08
CA GLY A 119 8.30 0.86 13.93
C GLY A 119 9.74 0.86 13.42
N PHE A 120 9.92 0.58 12.13
CA PHE A 120 11.24 0.50 11.50
C PHE A 120 11.99 1.84 11.57
N LYS A 121 12.72 2.06 12.66
CA LYS A 121 13.64 3.19 12.88
C LYS A 121 14.90 2.96 12.03
N GLY A 122 14.81 3.26 10.74
CA GLY A 122 15.96 3.06 9.86
C GLY A 122 15.70 3.16 8.37
N ARG A 123 14.43 3.19 7.92
CA ARG A 123 14.11 3.32 6.49
C ARG A 123 14.76 4.53 5.82
N GLY A 124 14.89 5.66 6.52
CA GLY A 124 15.63 6.82 6.03
C GLY A 124 17.11 6.52 5.82
N LYS A 125 17.76 5.92 6.83
CA LYS A 125 19.18 5.51 6.78
C LYS A 125 19.44 4.45 5.71
N ILE A 126 18.61 3.39 5.66
CA ILE A 126 18.66 2.33 4.64
C ILE A 126 18.43 2.90 3.24
N ASN A 127 17.48 3.84 3.06
CA ASN A 127 17.27 4.46 1.75
C ASN A 127 18.48 5.26 1.28
N VAL A 128 19.18 5.94 2.22
CA VAL A 128 20.43 6.65 1.94
C VAL A 128 21.53 5.64 1.59
N GLU A 129 21.73 4.60 2.41
CA GLU A 129 22.76 3.58 2.22
C GLU A 129 22.57 2.74 0.94
N THR A 130 21.33 2.35 0.64
CA THR A 130 21.00 1.53 -0.54
C THR A 130 20.84 2.36 -1.82
N GLY A 131 20.83 3.70 -1.69
CA GLY A 131 20.53 4.64 -2.78
C GLY A 131 19.19 4.36 -3.49
N HIS A 132 18.27 3.61 -2.87
CA HIS A 132 17.07 3.12 -3.53
C HIS A 132 16.20 4.26 -4.06
N LEU A 133 15.99 5.31 -3.23
CA LEU A 133 15.23 6.48 -3.64
C LEU A 133 15.91 7.25 -4.77
N LYS A 134 17.24 7.30 -4.79
CA LYS A 134 18.00 7.92 -5.88
C LYS A 134 17.77 7.16 -7.19
N ARG A 135 17.98 5.84 -7.19
CA ARG A 135 17.73 4.97 -8.36
C ARG A 135 16.29 5.07 -8.86
N LEU A 136 15.32 5.09 -7.96
CA LEU A 136 13.91 5.27 -8.32
C LEU A 136 13.66 6.64 -8.96
N ASN A 137 14.25 7.70 -8.41
CA ASN A 137 14.12 9.04 -8.96
C ASN A 137 14.77 9.15 -10.34
N ASP A 138 15.95 8.55 -10.52
CA ASP A 138 16.67 8.50 -11.81
C ASP A 138 15.81 7.76 -12.84
N TYR A 139 15.29 6.57 -12.49
CA TYR A 139 14.38 5.80 -13.33
C TYR A 139 13.13 6.59 -13.73
N ILE A 140 12.47 7.26 -12.79
CA ILE A 140 11.27 8.07 -13.09
C ILE A 140 11.62 9.22 -14.02
N THR A 141 12.79 9.82 -13.84
CA THR A 141 13.26 10.95 -14.66
C THR A 141 13.52 10.54 -16.09
N GLU A 142 14.17 9.38 -16.29
CA GLU A 142 14.48 8.84 -17.60
C GLU A 142 13.25 8.28 -18.31
N ASN A 143 12.42 7.51 -17.61
CA ASN A 143 11.36 6.71 -18.24
C ASN A 143 9.97 7.33 -18.16
N THR A 144 9.73 8.22 -17.18
CA THR A 144 8.39 8.80 -16.92
C THR A 144 8.43 10.25 -16.41
N PRO A 145 9.12 11.18 -17.10
CA PRO A 145 9.32 12.56 -16.62
C PRO A 145 8.00 13.31 -16.35
N GLN A 146 6.94 12.98 -17.08
CA GLN A 146 5.59 13.51 -16.89
C GLN A 146 5.03 13.24 -15.48
N LEU A 147 5.37 12.08 -14.88
CA LEU A 147 4.92 11.75 -13.52
C LEU A 147 5.62 12.65 -12.50
N ARG A 148 6.90 12.93 -12.70
CA ARG A 148 7.68 13.85 -11.85
C ARG A 148 7.11 15.27 -11.90
N SER A 149 6.85 15.78 -13.10
CA SER A 149 6.25 17.10 -13.28
C SER A 149 4.86 17.18 -12.62
N ARG A 150 4.01 16.17 -12.82
CA ARG A 150 2.68 16.10 -12.21
C ARG A 150 2.75 16.04 -10.68
N ALA A 151 3.63 15.22 -10.12
CA ALA A 151 3.84 15.12 -8.68
C ALA A 151 4.31 16.45 -8.08
N GLY A 152 5.24 17.15 -8.75
CA GLY A 152 5.68 18.48 -8.36
C GLY A 152 4.54 19.50 -8.33
N LYS A 153 3.68 19.52 -9.37
CA LYS A 153 2.51 20.40 -9.42
C LYS A 153 1.51 20.11 -8.29
N LEU A 154 1.20 18.84 -8.04
CA LEU A 154 0.30 18.43 -6.97
C LEU A 154 0.87 18.79 -5.59
N GLY A 155 2.16 18.59 -5.38
CA GLY A 155 2.85 18.97 -4.15
C GLY A 155 2.83 20.48 -3.92
N ALA A 156 3.09 21.27 -4.96
CA ALA A 156 3.01 22.73 -4.89
C ALA A 156 1.59 23.21 -4.55
N GLN A 157 0.56 22.65 -5.20
CA GLN A 157 -0.85 22.97 -4.90
C GLN A 157 -1.23 22.65 -3.45
N ALA A 158 -0.84 21.48 -2.95
CA ALA A 158 -1.11 21.08 -1.57
C ALA A 158 -0.40 22.01 -0.57
N CYS A 159 0.85 22.38 -0.85
CA CYS A 159 1.63 23.31 -0.02
C CYS A 159 0.99 24.70 0.01
N ILE A 160 0.63 25.26 -1.16
CA ILE A 160 -0.04 26.56 -1.27
C ILE A 160 -1.38 26.55 -0.51
N LYS A 161 -2.18 25.48 -0.68
CA LYS A 161 -3.45 25.34 0.04
C LYS A 161 -3.25 25.35 1.55
N LYS A 162 -2.29 24.56 2.05
CA LYS A 162 -1.96 24.49 3.48
C LYS A 162 -1.49 25.85 4.02
N GLN A 163 -0.56 26.51 3.31
CA GLN A 163 -0.06 27.84 3.72
C GLN A 163 -1.19 28.88 3.77
N ARG A 164 -2.16 28.80 2.85
CA ARG A 164 -3.33 29.67 2.84
C ARG A 164 -4.25 29.41 4.03
N GLU A 165 -4.54 28.15 4.34
CA GLU A 165 -5.38 27.75 5.48
C GLU A 165 -4.74 28.13 6.82
N GLU A 166 -3.44 27.89 6.97
CA GLU A 166 -2.68 28.18 8.18
C GLU A 166 -2.23 29.65 8.27
N LYS A 167 -2.44 30.44 7.20
CA LYS A 167 -1.96 31.83 7.06
C LYS A 167 -0.47 31.97 7.37
N THR A 168 0.34 31.12 6.75
CA THR A 168 1.81 31.10 6.93
C THR A 168 2.53 31.53 5.65
N ASN A 169 3.80 31.94 5.80
CA ASN A 169 4.71 32.27 4.70
C ASN A 169 4.14 33.40 3.79
N ILE A 170 3.86 33.12 2.51
CA ILE A 170 3.35 34.12 1.57
C ILE A 170 1.92 34.59 1.89
N PHE A 171 1.18 33.85 2.72
CA PHE A 171 -0.16 34.20 3.17
C PHE A 171 -0.18 34.70 4.63
N ASP A 172 0.99 34.91 5.24
CA ASP A 172 1.08 35.50 6.58
C ASP A 172 0.66 36.99 6.55
N PRO A 173 -0.38 37.39 7.31
CA PRO A 173 -0.85 38.77 7.34
C PRO A 173 0.24 39.79 7.69
N LYS A 174 1.20 39.42 8.56
CA LYS A 174 2.30 40.31 8.95
C LYS A 174 3.23 40.56 7.77
N VAL A 175 3.56 39.50 7.02
CA VAL A 175 4.41 39.59 5.82
C VAL A 175 3.71 40.41 4.73
N LEU A 176 2.41 40.18 4.51
CA LEU A 176 1.61 40.94 3.54
C LEU A 176 1.54 42.42 3.90
N MET A 177 1.29 42.75 5.17
CA MET A 177 1.31 44.15 5.64
C MET A 177 2.69 44.79 5.48
N GLN A 178 3.77 44.05 5.78
CA GLN A 178 5.13 44.55 5.60
C GLN A 178 5.44 44.84 4.13
N LYS A 179 5.06 43.93 3.21
CA LYS A 179 5.21 44.14 1.77
C LYS A 179 4.44 45.37 1.29
N LYS A 180 3.17 45.53 1.71
CA LYS A 180 2.36 46.71 1.38
C LYS A 180 2.97 48.00 1.95
N GLY A 181 3.48 47.95 3.19
CA GLY A 181 4.17 49.07 3.82
C GLY A 181 5.44 49.47 3.09
N ASN A 182 6.25 48.50 2.65
CA ASN A 182 7.45 48.74 1.85
C ASN A 182 7.09 49.35 0.49
N LEU A 183 6.08 48.81 -0.19
CA LEU A 183 5.60 49.34 -1.47
C LEU A 183 5.10 50.77 -1.32
N LYS A 184 4.35 51.08 -0.25
CA LYS A 184 3.87 52.43 0.04
C LYS A 184 5.01 53.41 0.37
N ARG A 185 6.03 52.95 1.10
CA ARG A 185 7.14 53.81 1.56
C ARG A 185 8.18 54.06 0.46
N TRP A 186 8.43 53.06 -0.39
CA TRP A 186 9.55 53.11 -1.34
C TRP A 186 9.12 53.05 -2.80
N GLY A 187 7.84 52.79 -3.10
CA GLY A 187 7.42 52.45 -4.46
C GLY A 187 8.07 51.16 -4.95
N ILE A 188 8.07 50.98 -6.28
CA ILE A 188 8.74 49.87 -6.95
C ILE A 188 9.65 50.39 -8.06
N LYS A 189 10.79 49.73 -8.30
CA LYS A 189 11.63 50.04 -9.46
C LYS A 189 11.12 49.25 -10.65
N ILE A 190 10.84 49.96 -11.74
CA ILE A 190 10.53 49.40 -13.06
C ILE A 190 11.41 50.08 -14.11
N ASN A 191 12.20 49.28 -14.83
CA ASN A 191 13.23 49.69 -15.78
C ASN A 191 14.18 50.75 -15.18
N GLY A 192 14.65 50.52 -13.96
CA GLY A 192 15.51 51.44 -13.21
C GLY A 192 14.83 52.74 -12.71
N LYS A 193 13.60 53.02 -13.12
CA LYS A 193 12.80 54.16 -12.61
C LYS A 193 11.95 53.74 -11.43
N ARG A 194 11.97 54.53 -10.36
CA ARG A 194 11.12 54.30 -9.19
C ARG A 194 9.73 54.89 -9.43
N ILE A 195 8.72 54.03 -9.42
CA ILE A 195 7.31 54.39 -9.56
C ILE A 195 6.70 54.47 -8.14
N PRO A 196 6.19 55.64 -7.73
CA PRO A 196 5.49 55.81 -6.45
C PRO A 196 4.24 54.94 -6.34
N TYR A 197 3.84 54.62 -5.12
CA TYR A 197 2.67 53.77 -4.84
C TYR A 197 1.38 54.36 -5.42
N GLU A 198 1.23 55.67 -5.39
CA GLU A 198 0.05 56.40 -5.87
C GLU A 198 -0.18 56.23 -7.38
N ASN A 199 0.88 55.87 -8.12
CA ASN A 199 0.85 55.68 -9.57
C ASN A 199 0.68 54.20 -9.98
N LEU A 200 0.52 53.29 -9.02
CA LEU A 200 0.31 51.87 -9.28
C LEU A 200 -1.19 51.55 -9.28
N SER A 201 -1.63 50.72 -10.23
CA SER A 201 -3.00 50.20 -10.20
C SER A 201 -3.21 49.23 -9.04
N GLU A 202 -4.45 49.13 -8.56
CA GLU A 202 -4.81 48.23 -7.48
C GLU A 202 -4.53 46.77 -7.83
N ASP A 203 -4.86 46.35 -9.06
CA ASP A 203 -4.53 45.02 -9.59
C ASP A 203 -3.04 44.72 -9.55
N PHE A 204 -2.19 45.70 -9.86
CA PHE A 204 -0.73 45.53 -9.82
C PHE A 204 -0.22 45.41 -8.39
N ILE A 205 -0.75 46.23 -7.48
CA ILE A 205 -0.40 46.20 -6.06
C ILE A 205 -0.73 44.82 -5.48
N GLU A 206 -1.94 44.32 -5.75
CA GLU A 206 -2.37 42.99 -5.29
C GLU A 206 -1.46 41.90 -5.86
N TYR A 207 -1.25 41.93 -7.18
CA TYR A 207 -0.38 40.97 -7.85
C TYR A 207 1.04 40.96 -7.27
N HIS A 208 1.64 42.14 -7.08
CA HIS A 208 2.99 42.26 -6.53
C HIS A 208 3.09 41.76 -5.08
N ILE A 209 2.07 42.02 -4.25
CA ILE A 209 2.06 41.58 -2.85
C ILE A 209 1.99 40.04 -2.77
N TYR A 210 1.10 39.41 -3.54
CA TYR A 210 0.86 37.96 -3.46
C TYR A 210 1.87 37.12 -4.24
N TYR A 211 2.26 37.55 -5.45
CA TYR A 211 3.07 36.75 -6.35
C TYR A 211 4.51 37.26 -6.49
N GLY A 212 4.77 38.50 -6.08
CA GLY A 212 6.05 39.17 -6.30
C GLY A 212 6.31 39.46 -7.79
N THR A 213 7.35 40.24 -8.06
CA THR A 213 7.90 40.41 -9.41
C THR A 213 9.17 39.58 -9.52
N LYS A 214 9.25 38.67 -10.50
CA LYS A 214 10.42 37.79 -10.71
C LYS A 214 11.66 38.51 -11.23
N THR A 215 11.49 39.75 -11.68
CA THR A 215 12.53 40.58 -12.26
C THR A 215 12.62 41.88 -11.47
N GLU A 216 13.84 42.26 -11.10
CA GLU A 216 14.16 43.67 -10.94
C GLU A 216 13.96 44.28 -12.33
N TYR A 217 12.91 45.08 -12.47
CA TYR A 217 12.75 45.92 -13.64
C TYR A 217 13.55 47.19 -13.37
#